data_AF-A0A815IYF0-F1
#
_entry.id   AF-A0A815IYF0-F1
#
_cell.length_a   1.000
_cell.length_b   1.000
_cell.length_c   1.000
_cell.angle_alpha   90.00
_cell.angle_beta   90.00
_cell.angle_gamma   90.00
#
_symmetry.space_group_name_H-M   'P 1'
#
loop_
_entity.id
_entity.type
_entity.pdbx_description
1 polymer ?
#
loop_
_entity_poly.entity_id
_entity_poly.type
_entity_poly.pdbx_seq_one_letter_code
_entity_poly.pdbx_strand_id
1 'polypeptide(L)'
;MYHKTRYCIEKRHSTFFSIIDRIEEADVDVQTDAFLDRPPSPLFIPQSTGKDVSTQIEDGDLFDFDLEVKPIVETLVGKTVEQALIEVAEEEELAEIREQQREYEELRNAELIELQRLEEQERRLRAEKDRRMRQAQDSLQAEQDVAQKVAARAFAKAYLQDLVPSVFNNLRENGYFYDPVEHEIETSFMPWLVDKTLTHVNQLVLGRTILDSIIRDVVNQRIDDYEKLADTLRQVIEGAVDMGTSTGDVAQGSGQNTDRPESAHGEHHGHSEHHTNEEGENHTGALLNDEAIDERDEDQLNAEEDAGGEQ
;
A
#
# COMPACT_ATOMS: atom_id res chain seq x y z
N MET A 1 67.53 -22.57 58.88
CA MET A 1 67.69 -21.30 59.63
C MET A 1 68.45 -21.56 60.94
N TYR A 2 68.72 -20.52 61.72
CA TYR A 2 69.58 -20.55 62.91
C TYR A 2 68.89 -21.07 64.20
N HIS A 3 69.74 -21.41 65.19
CA HIS A 3 69.52 -21.47 66.65
C HIS A 3 68.85 -22.74 67.24
N LYS A 4 69.30 -23.36 68.35
CA LYS A 4 69.87 -22.89 69.66
C LYS A 4 68.72 -22.36 70.56
N THR A 5 68.57 -22.70 71.85
CA THR A 5 69.58 -22.94 72.91
C THR A 5 69.09 -23.90 74.01
N ARG A 6 70.04 -24.42 74.82
CA ARG A 6 69.86 -25.08 76.13
C ARG A 6 68.92 -24.31 77.09
N TYR A 7 68.44 -25.02 78.12
CA TYR A 7 68.57 -24.52 79.51
C TYR A 7 69.06 -25.64 80.46
N CYS A 8 69.79 -25.25 81.50
CA CYS A 8 70.20 -26.10 82.62
C CYS A 8 69.42 -25.69 83.87
N ILE A 9 69.47 -26.49 84.94
CA ILE A 9 69.47 -25.98 86.34
C ILE A 9 70.12 -27.01 87.27
N GLU A 10 70.81 -26.49 88.28
CA GLU A 10 71.59 -27.20 89.30
C GLU A 10 71.14 -26.70 90.68
N LYS A 11 70.96 -27.59 91.67
CA LYS A 11 71.00 -27.20 93.10
C LYS A 11 71.52 -28.32 94.02
N ARG A 12 72.44 -27.95 94.92
CA ARG A 12 72.74 -28.64 96.19
C ARG A 12 71.87 -28.06 97.32
N HIS A 13 71.78 -28.78 98.44
CA HIS A 13 72.03 -28.41 99.87
C HIS A 13 71.44 -29.55 100.74
N SER A 14 72.07 -30.12 101.79
CA SER A 14 72.57 -29.54 103.07
C SER A 14 71.41 -29.05 103.95
N THR A 15 71.20 -29.44 105.22
CA THR A 15 72.05 -30.09 106.27
C THR A 15 71.18 -31.02 107.16
N PHE A 16 71.74 -31.73 108.17
CA PHE A 16 71.56 -31.42 109.62
C PHE A 16 71.95 -32.57 110.59
N PHE A 17 72.63 -32.18 111.67
CA PHE A 17 72.91 -32.85 112.97
C PHE A 17 73.69 -34.18 113.09
N SER A 18 74.60 -34.17 114.07
CA SER A 18 75.19 -35.36 114.71
C SER A 18 74.62 -35.52 116.12
N ILE A 19 74.53 -36.77 116.61
CA ILE A 19 74.74 -37.06 118.03
C ILE A 19 75.79 -38.17 118.11
N ILE A 20 76.80 -37.94 118.95
CA ILE A 20 77.75 -38.95 119.42
C ILE A 20 77.38 -39.21 120.88
N ASP A 21 77.21 -40.46 121.26
CA ASP A 21 77.58 -40.88 122.62
C ASP A 21 78.11 -42.32 122.61
N ARG A 22 78.79 -42.69 123.70
CA ARG A 22 79.69 -43.84 123.82
C ARG A 22 78.96 -45.12 124.26
N ILE A 23 79.64 -46.25 124.07
CA ILE A 23 80.19 -47.02 125.20
C ILE A 23 81.50 -47.67 124.70
N GLU A 24 82.51 -47.73 125.57
CA GLU A 24 83.74 -48.48 125.35
C GLU A 24 83.63 -49.79 126.13
N GLU A 25 83.59 -50.94 125.43
CA GLU A 25 83.80 -52.24 126.05
C GLU A 25 84.95 -52.93 125.31
N ALA A 26 85.98 -53.30 126.06
CA ALA A 26 87.13 -54.04 125.60
C ALA A 26 87.25 -55.31 126.45
N ASP A 27 87.43 -56.44 125.78
CA ASP A 27 88.14 -57.61 126.31
C ASP A 27 88.69 -58.37 125.09
N VAL A 28 90.01 -58.36 124.92
CA VAL A 28 90.97 -59.37 125.40
C VAL A 28 91.23 -60.43 124.32
N ASP A 29 92.42 -60.36 123.74
CA ASP A 29 92.90 -61.29 122.72
C ASP A 29 93.08 -62.71 123.27
N VAL A 30 92.67 -63.71 122.48
CA VAL A 30 93.02 -65.12 122.73
C VAL A 30 93.88 -65.63 121.57
N GLN A 31 94.93 -66.36 121.94
CA GLN A 31 96.13 -66.60 121.16
C GLN A 31 96.06 -67.84 120.26
N THR A 32 96.63 -67.73 119.04
CA THR A 32 96.89 -68.80 118.04
C THR A 32 95.64 -69.52 117.48
N ASP A 33 95.54 -69.77 116.17
CA ASP A 33 96.60 -70.20 115.23
C ASP A 33 96.71 -69.33 113.96
N ALA A 34 97.88 -69.38 113.31
CA ALA A 34 98.21 -68.62 112.10
C ALA A 34 97.68 -69.31 110.82
N PHE A 35 96.37 -69.53 110.75
CA PHE A 35 95.74 -70.15 109.59
C PHE A 35 95.83 -69.23 108.35
N LEU A 36 96.44 -69.79 107.29
CA LEU A 36 96.62 -69.18 105.97
C LEU A 36 95.31 -68.61 105.42
N ASP A 37 95.41 -67.50 104.67
CA ASP A 37 94.28 -66.90 103.95
C ASP A 37 93.52 -67.97 103.15
N ARG A 38 92.32 -68.31 103.64
CA ARG A 38 91.41 -69.21 102.94
C ARG A 38 91.03 -68.55 101.62
N PRO A 39 91.24 -69.19 100.45
CA PRO A 39 90.82 -68.61 99.19
C PRO A 39 89.34 -68.23 99.27
N PRO A 40 88.94 -67.05 98.76
CA PRO A 40 87.60 -66.50 99.00
C PRO A 40 86.56 -67.54 98.60
N SER A 41 85.72 -67.93 99.57
CA SER A 41 84.75 -69.00 99.36
C SER A 41 83.88 -68.67 98.16
N PRO A 42 83.75 -69.57 97.16
CA PRO A 42 83.14 -69.25 95.89
C PRO A 42 81.73 -68.71 96.10
N LEU A 43 81.41 -67.61 95.40
CA LEU A 43 80.11 -66.96 95.47
C LEU A 43 79.01 -67.97 95.20
N PHE A 44 78.17 -68.22 96.20
CA PHE A 44 77.03 -69.12 96.07
C PHE A 44 75.96 -68.46 95.19
N ILE A 45 76.06 -68.71 93.89
CA ILE A 45 74.99 -68.47 92.94
C ILE A 45 74.03 -69.66 93.07
N PRO A 46 72.77 -69.45 93.51
CA PRO A 46 71.80 -70.54 93.55
C PRO A 46 71.56 -71.05 92.12
N GLN A 47 71.65 -72.38 91.90
CA GLN A 47 71.15 -72.95 90.67
C GLN A 47 69.63 -72.75 90.61
N SER A 48 69.13 -72.26 89.49
CA SER A 48 67.70 -72.15 89.20
C SER A 48 67.10 -73.55 89.07
N THR A 49 66.61 -74.11 90.18
CA THR A 49 66.00 -75.46 90.26
C THR A 49 64.54 -75.49 89.80
N GLY A 50 64.18 -74.62 88.86
CA GLY A 50 62.97 -74.75 88.05
C GLY A 50 63.22 -75.72 86.88
N LYS A 51 62.16 -76.37 86.39
CA LYS A 51 62.16 -76.93 85.03
C LYS A 51 61.46 -75.93 84.14
N ASP A 52 62.22 -75.23 83.31
CA ASP A 52 61.65 -74.33 82.32
C ASP A 52 60.91 -75.16 81.25
N VAL A 53 59.64 -74.85 81.04
CA VAL A 53 58.77 -75.51 80.05
C VAL A 53 58.08 -74.43 79.24
N SER A 54 58.44 -74.34 77.96
CA SER A 54 57.78 -73.48 76.98
C SER A 54 56.70 -74.28 76.23
N THR A 55 55.44 -73.86 76.35
CA THR A 55 54.35 -74.33 75.48
C THR A 55 54.10 -73.28 74.41
N GLN A 56 54.47 -73.57 73.16
CA GLN A 56 54.15 -72.76 71.99
C GLN A 56 52.94 -73.34 71.29
N ILE A 57 52.10 -72.48 70.72
CA ILE A 57 51.05 -72.85 69.76
C ILE A 57 51.61 -72.61 68.37
N GLU A 58 51.57 -73.62 67.51
CA GLU A 58 52.07 -73.53 66.13
C GLU A 58 50.97 -73.04 65.18
N ASP A 59 51.37 -72.51 64.02
CA ASP A 59 50.43 -71.96 63.03
C ASP A 59 49.43 -73.03 62.54
N GLY A 60 48.14 -72.83 62.87
CA GLY A 60 47.03 -73.71 62.49
C GLY A 60 46.52 -74.65 63.60
N ASP A 61 47.22 -74.80 64.72
CA ASP A 61 46.85 -75.72 65.82
C ASP A 61 45.50 -75.36 66.51
N LEU A 62 45.08 -74.10 66.41
CA LEU A 62 43.82 -73.56 66.95
C LEU A 62 42.76 -73.20 65.87
N PHE A 63 42.94 -73.63 64.61
CA PHE A 63 42.05 -73.25 63.52
C PHE A 63 40.74 -74.06 63.50
N ASP A 64 39.61 -73.39 63.76
CA ASP A 64 38.26 -73.92 63.54
C ASP A 64 37.69 -73.43 62.20
N PHE A 65 37.65 -74.32 61.21
CA PHE A 65 37.08 -74.04 59.88
C PHE A 65 35.62 -73.61 59.96
N ASP A 66 34.81 -74.27 60.80
CA ASP A 66 33.38 -74.00 60.88
C ASP A 66 33.12 -72.62 61.52
N LEU A 67 34.05 -72.07 62.30
CA LEU A 67 33.98 -70.69 62.79
C LEU A 67 34.42 -69.68 61.72
N GLU A 68 35.60 -69.88 61.13
CA GLU A 68 36.24 -68.88 60.27
C GLU A 68 35.60 -68.78 58.87
N VAL A 69 34.99 -69.86 58.37
CA VAL A 69 34.33 -69.86 57.05
C VAL A 69 33.00 -69.07 57.04
N LYS A 70 32.35 -68.90 58.19
CA LYS A 70 31.04 -68.23 58.33
C LYS A 70 31.01 -66.81 57.76
N PRO A 71 31.86 -65.85 58.21
CA PRO A 71 31.83 -64.48 57.68
C PRO A 71 32.17 -64.41 56.18
N ILE A 72 32.98 -65.34 55.66
CA ILE A 72 33.31 -65.43 54.23
C ILE A 72 32.07 -65.82 53.43
N VAL A 73 31.38 -66.90 53.83
CA VAL A 73 30.17 -67.39 53.16
C VAL A 73 29.00 -66.41 53.31
N GLU A 74 28.82 -65.82 54.48
CA GLU A 74 27.81 -64.78 54.73
C GLU A 74 28.02 -63.56 53.82
N THR A 75 29.26 -63.06 53.70
CA THR A 75 29.60 -61.95 52.80
C THR A 75 29.40 -62.31 51.32
N LEU A 76 29.76 -63.53 50.91
CA LEU A 76 29.59 -63.98 49.53
C LEU A 76 28.11 -64.14 49.18
N VAL A 77 27.34 -64.88 49.98
CA VAL A 77 25.90 -65.09 49.75
C VAL A 77 25.17 -63.76 49.77
N GLY A 78 25.42 -62.91 50.78
CA GLY A 78 24.83 -61.58 50.88
C GLY A 78 25.03 -60.75 49.62
N LYS A 79 26.28 -60.63 49.14
CA LYS A 79 26.59 -59.89 47.90
C LYS A 79 25.97 -60.51 46.65
N THR A 80 25.95 -61.84 46.52
CA THR A 80 25.32 -62.48 45.35
C THR A 80 23.80 -62.27 45.31
N VAL A 81 23.14 -62.22 46.47
CA VAL A 81 21.69 -61.94 46.56
C VAL A 81 21.41 -60.45 46.36
N GLU A 82 22.21 -59.57 46.95
CA GLU A 82 22.12 -58.10 46.76
C GLU A 82 22.31 -57.72 45.28
N GLN A 83 23.36 -58.25 44.63
CA GLN A 83 23.61 -58.02 43.20
C GLN A 83 22.47 -58.56 42.33
N ALA A 84 22.02 -59.80 42.55
CA ALA A 84 20.93 -60.39 41.76
C ALA A 84 19.59 -59.65 41.93
N LEU A 85 19.31 -59.09 43.11
CA LEU A 85 18.12 -58.27 43.33
C LEU A 85 18.19 -56.91 42.61
N ILE A 86 19.38 -56.30 42.54
CA ILE A 86 19.60 -55.07 41.78
C ILE A 86 19.49 -55.34 40.28
N GLU A 87 20.17 -56.37 39.77
CA GLU A 87 20.14 -56.74 38.35
C GLU A 87 18.72 -57.03 37.85
N VAL A 88 17.90 -57.76 38.62
CA VAL A 88 16.49 -58.02 38.25
C VAL A 88 15.64 -56.74 38.29
N ALA A 89 15.84 -55.85 39.27
CA ALA A 89 15.11 -54.59 39.34
C ALA A 89 15.47 -53.64 38.19
N GLU A 90 16.75 -53.58 37.80
CA GLU A 90 17.22 -52.83 36.63
C GLU A 90 16.67 -53.44 35.32
N GLU A 91 16.59 -54.77 35.19
CA GLU A 91 15.96 -55.41 34.02
C GLU A 91 14.45 -55.12 33.92
N GLU A 92 13.71 -55.12 35.04
CA GLU A 92 12.28 -54.76 35.07
C GLU A 92 12.06 -53.27 34.74
N GLU A 93 12.81 -52.33 35.32
CA GLU A 93 12.73 -50.90 34.99
C GLU A 93 13.05 -50.64 33.51
N LEU A 94 14.12 -51.26 32.98
CA LEU A 94 14.47 -51.16 31.57
C LEU A 94 13.45 -51.83 30.63
N ALA A 95 12.65 -52.78 31.10
CA ALA A 95 11.54 -53.34 30.34
C ALA A 95 10.36 -52.37 30.26
N GLU A 96 9.97 -51.78 31.40
CA GLU A 96 8.86 -50.82 31.48
C GLU A 96 9.17 -49.53 30.70
N ILE A 97 10.36 -48.94 30.86
CA ILE A 97 10.77 -47.74 30.11
C ILE A 97 10.73 -48.00 28.59
N ARG A 98 11.16 -49.19 28.14
CA ARG A 98 11.08 -49.57 26.72
C ARG A 98 9.65 -49.78 26.25
N GLU A 99 8.72 -50.15 27.12
CA GLU A 99 7.30 -50.28 26.79
C GLU A 99 6.65 -48.91 26.63
N GLN A 100 6.81 -48.02 27.60
CA GLN A 100 6.35 -46.63 27.54
C GLN A 100 6.92 -45.89 26.32
N GLN A 101 8.19 -46.15 25.95
CA GLN A 101 8.78 -45.61 24.72
C GLN A 101 8.09 -46.11 23.44
N ARG A 102 7.79 -47.42 23.32
CA ARG A 102 7.06 -47.97 22.16
C ARG A 102 5.67 -47.38 22.05
N GLU A 103 4.91 -47.34 23.14
CA GLU A 103 3.56 -46.76 23.16
C GLU A 103 3.55 -45.28 22.74
N TYR A 104 4.53 -44.50 23.24
CA TYR A 104 4.69 -43.10 22.86
C TYR A 104 5.10 -42.92 21.39
N GLU A 105 6.00 -43.76 20.86
CA GLU A 105 6.36 -43.73 19.43
C GLU A 105 5.20 -44.13 18.53
N GLU A 106 4.44 -45.17 18.88
CA GLU A 106 3.24 -45.59 18.13
C GLU A 106 2.17 -44.49 18.12
N LEU A 107 1.88 -43.87 19.27
CA LEU A 107 0.94 -42.75 19.38
C LEU A 107 1.41 -41.55 18.54
N ARG A 108 2.67 -41.11 18.72
CA ARG A 108 3.25 -39.96 18.00
C ARG A 108 3.26 -40.18 16.48
N ASN A 109 3.52 -41.41 16.03
CA ASN A 109 3.47 -41.75 14.61
C ASN A 109 2.03 -41.73 14.06
N ALA A 110 1.04 -42.16 14.84
CA ALA A 110 -0.37 -42.07 14.47
C ALA A 110 -0.85 -40.61 14.39
N GLU A 111 -0.52 -39.78 15.38
CA GLU A 111 -0.80 -38.34 15.40
C GLU A 111 -0.19 -37.62 14.19
N LEU A 112 1.07 -37.90 13.86
CA LEU A 112 1.75 -37.32 12.70
C LEU A 112 1.05 -37.65 11.38
N ILE A 113 0.59 -38.89 11.20
CA ILE A 113 -0.16 -39.32 10.01
C ILE A 113 -1.53 -38.65 9.95
N GLU A 114 -2.21 -38.43 11.08
CA GLU A 114 -3.46 -37.68 11.12
C GLU A 114 -3.27 -36.19 10.79
N LEU A 115 -2.24 -35.54 11.34
CA LEU A 115 -1.88 -34.15 11.05
C LEU A 115 -1.60 -33.95 9.56
N GLN A 116 -0.74 -34.78 8.94
CA GLN A 116 -0.46 -34.73 7.50
C GLN A 116 -1.73 -34.90 6.65
N ARG A 117 -2.65 -35.78 7.07
CA ARG A 117 -3.94 -35.97 6.40
C ARG A 117 -4.84 -34.74 6.51
N LEU A 118 -4.87 -34.07 7.66
CA LEU A 118 -5.66 -32.86 7.88
C LEU A 118 -5.09 -31.67 7.09
N GLU A 119 -3.78 -31.49 7.10
CA GLU A 119 -3.06 -30.47 6.33
C GLU A 119 -3.28 -30.64 4.81
N GLU A 120 -3.16 -31.86 4.30
CA GLU A 120 -3.44 -32.19 2.90
C GLU A 120 -4.91 -31.88 2.52
N GLN A 121 -5.85 -32.01 3.45
CA GLN A 121 -7.26 -31.63 3.25
C GLN A 121 -7.46 -30.10 3.31
N GLU A 122 -6.85 -29.41 4.27
CA GLU A 122 -6.94 -27.95 4.39
C GLU A 122 -6.32 -27.27 3.16
N ARG A 123 -5.13 -27.72 2.72
CA ARG A 123 -4.46 -27.22 1.50
C ARG A 123 -5.37 -27.30 0.28
N ARG A 124 -6.11 -28.41 0.12
CA ARG A 124 -7.09 -28.59 -0.97
C ARG A 124 -8.28 -27.64 -0.82
N LEU A 125 -8.82 -27.49 0.39
CA LEU A 125 -9.95 -26.59 0.67
C LEU A 125 -9.57 -25.11 0.43
N ARG A 126 -8.40 -24.69 0.91
CA ARG A 126 -7.83 -23.35 0.72
C ARG A 126 -7.61 -23.06 -0.77
N ALA A 127 -6.96 -23.96 -1.50
CA ALA A 127 -6.79 -23.82 -2.95
C ALA A 127 -8.10 -23.76 -3.74
N GLU A 128 -9.16 -24.49 -3.32
CA GLU A 128 -10.50 -24.38 -3.93
C GLU A 128 -11.15 -23.04 -3.62
N LYS A 129 -11.12 -22.62 -2.34
CA LYS A 129 -11.63 -21.32 -1.87
C LYS A 129 -10.96 -20.16 -2.60
N ASP A 130 -9.65 -20.14 -2.69
CA ASP A 130 -8.88 -19.06 -3.32
C ASP A 130 -9.18 -18.97 -4.83
N ARG A 131 -9.36 -20.12 -5.49
CA ARG A 131 -9.84 -20.18 -6.88
C ARG A 131 -11.26 -19.61 -7.02
N ARG A 132 -12.17 -19.89 -6.07
CA ARG A 132 -13.54 -19.32 -6.07
C ARG A 132 -13.53 -17.81 -5.82
N MET A 133 -12.70 -17.33 -4.89
CA MET A 133 -12.58 -15.90 -4.60
C MET A 133 -12.07 -15.13 -5.81
N ARG A 134 -11.04 -15.62 -6.50
CA ARG A 134 -10.57 -15.05 -7.78
C ARG A 134 -11.67 -15.05 -8.84
N GLN A 135 -12.33 -16.19 -9.09
CA GLN A 135 -13.44 -16.27 -10.05
C GLN A 135 -14.59 -15.28 -9.74
N ALA A 136 -14.91 -15.07 -8.46
CA ALA A 136 -15.91 -14.10 -8.04
C ALA A 136 -15.44 -12.65 -8.24
N GLN A 137 -14.18 -12.35 -7.94
CA GLN A 137 -13.56 -11.04 -8.14
C GLN A 137 -13.47 -10.67 -9.63
N ASP A 138 -13.00 -11.59 -10.48
CA ASP A 138 -12.97 -11.44 -11.94
C ASP A 138 -14.37 -11.17 -12.51
N SER A 139 -15.37 -11.93 -12.02
CA SER A 139 -16.78 -11.77 -12.44
C SER A 139 -17.36 -10.42 -12.00
N LEU A 140 -17.06 -9.99 -10.78
CA LEU A 140 -17.52 -8.70 -10.22
C LEU A 140 -16.88 -7.51 -10.95
N GLN A 141 -15.58 -7.59 -11.28
CA GLN A 141 -14.91 -6.58 -12.09
C GLN A 141 -15.54 -6.51 -13.49
N ALA A 142 -15.74 -7.65 -14.15
CA ALA A 142 -16.41 -7.69 -15.46
C ALA A 142 -17.85 -7.16 -15.42
N GLU A 143 -18.61 -7.41 -14.35
CA GLU A 143 -19.95 -6.86 -14.15
C GLU A 143 -19.92 -5.33 -13.99
N GLN A 144 -19.02 -4.78 -13.18
CA GLN A 144 -18.83 -3.33 -13.04
C GLN A 144 -18.44 -2.69 -14.38
N ASP A 145 -17.52 -3.31 -15.12
CA ASP A 145 -17.07 -2.86 -16.44
C ASP A 145 -18.23 -2.80 -17.45
N VAL A 146 -19.10 -3.82 -17.45
CA VAL A 146 -20.30 -3.87 -18.28
C VAL A 146 -21.35 -2.85 -17.82
N ALA A 147 -21.57 -2.70 -16.52
CA ALA A 147 -22.50 -1.72 -15.96
C ALA A 147 -22.09 -0.28 -16.33
N GLN A 148 -20.80 0.07 -16.21
CA GLN A 148 -20.27 1.36 -16.64
C GLN A 148 -20.48 1.60 -18.15
N LYS A 149 -20.17 0.60 -18.99
CA LYS A 149 -20.36 0.70 -20.46
C LYS A 149 -21.83 0.85 -20.86
N VAL A 150 -22.75 0.18 -20.15
CA VAL A 150 -24.20 0.32 -20.33
C VAL A 150 -24.69 1.70 -19.85
N ALA A 151 -24.24 2.17 -18.69
CA ALA A 151 -24.58 3.49 -18.16
C ALA A 151 -24.09 4.62 -19.05
N ALA A 152 -22.83 4.59 -19.50
CA ALA A 152 -22.27 5.56 -20.44
C ALA A 152 -23.03 5.59 -21.78
N ARG A 153 -23.41 4.42 -22.31
CA ARG A 153 -24.25 4.31 -23.52
C ARG A 153 -25.65 4.88 -23.31
N ALA A 154 -26.27 4.65 -22.16
CA ALA A 154 -27.59 5.18 -21.82
C ALA A 154 -27.55 6.71 -21.66
N PHE A 155 -26.55 7.22 -20.94
CA PHE A 155 -26.30 8.65 -20.78
C PHE A 155 -26.06 9.34 -22.13
N ALA A 156 -25.15 8.82 -22.95
CA ALA A 156 -24.86 9.38 -24.27
C ALA A 156 -26.11 9.37 -25.18
N LYS A 157 -26.94 8.32 -25.13
CA LYS A 157 -28.21 8.29 -25.87
C LYS A 157 -29.19 9.37 -25.38
N ALA A 158 -29.37 9.52 -24.07
CA ALA A 158 -30.27 10.54 -23.50
C ALA A 158 -29.79 11.95 -23.85
N TYR A 159 -28.51 12.23 -23.67
CA TYR A 159 -27.92 13.53 -24.01
C TYR A 159 -28.03 13.87 -25.50
N LEU A 160 -27.75 12.91 -26.39
CA LEU A 160 -27.91 13.11 -27.84
C LEU A 160 -29.38 13.26 -28.27
N GLN A 161 -30.33 12.66 -27.55
CA GLN A 161 -31.76 12.75 -27.88
C GLN A 161 -32.27 14.20 -27.78
N ASP A 162 -31.76 14.98 -26.82
CA ASP A 162 -32.19 16.36 -26.60
C ASP A 162 -31.24 17.37 -27.29
N LEU A 163 -29.93 17.07 -27.35
CA LEU A 163 -28.94 17.92 -28.02
C LEU A 163 -29.18 17.99 -29.54
N VAL A 164 -29.50 16.88 -30.20
CA VAL A 164 -29.65 16.85 -31.67
C VAL A 164 -30.78 17.77 -32.15
N PRO A 165 -32.03 17.67 -31.64
CA PRO A 165 -33.10 18.61 -32.00
C PRO A 165 -32.74 20.08 -31.69
N SER A 166 -32.10 20.33 -30.55
CA SER A 166 -31.68 21.68 -30.14
C SER A 166 -30.70 22.31 -31.14
N VAL A 167 -29.64 21.59 -31.50
CA VAL A 167 -28.63 22.07 -32.46
C VAL A 167 -29.21 22.19 -33.88
N PHE A 168 -30.06 21.25 -34.31
CA PHE A 168 -30.71 21.34 -35.63
C PHE A 168 -31.68 22.53 -35.72
N ASN A 169 -32.46 22.81 -34.66
CA ASN A 169 -33.32 23.98 -34.61
C ASN A 169 -32.48 25.27 -34.62
N ASN A 170 -31.42 25.36 -33.82
CA ASN A 170 -30.58 26.54 -33.76
C ASN A 170 -29.84 26.83 -35.09
N LEU A 171 -29.33 25.81 -35.80
CA LEU A 171 -28.77 25.99 -37.14
C LEU A 171 -29.83 26.44 -38.17
N ARG A 172 -31.08 26.00 -38.01
CA ARG A 172 -32.20 26.39 -38.88
C ARG A 172 -32.65 27.83 -38.62
N GLU A 173 -32.75 28.22 -37.35
CA GLU A 173 -33.05 29.60 -36.92
C GLU A 173 -31.96 30.59 -37.37
N ASN A 174 -30.69 30.17 -37.31
CA ASN A 174 -29.54 30.93 -37.83
C ASN A 174 -29.39 30.86 -39.37
N GLY A 175 -30.32 30.24 -40.10
CA GLY A 175 -30.34 30.24 -41.58
C GLY A 175 -29.30 29.35 -42.26
N TYR A 176 -28.58 28.47 -41.54
CA TYR A 176 -27.60 27.57 -42.15
C TYR A 176 -28.23 26.41 -42.95
N PHE A 177 -29.52 26.12 -42.72
CA PHE A 177 -30.31 25.18 -43.50
C PHE A 177 -31.30 25.93 -44.40
N TYR A 178 -30.83 26.30 -45.60
CA TYR A 178 -31.65 26.87 -46.69
C TYR A 178 -32.16 25.78 -47.64
N ASP A 179 -33.33 25.99 -48.25
CA ASP A 179 -33.77 25.18 -49.39
C ASP A 179 -32.92 25.57 -50.62
N PRO A 180 -32.26 24.63 -51.32
CA PRO A 180 -31.46 24.95 -52.50
C PRO A 180 -32.30 25.58 -53.64
N VAL A 181 -33.59 25.29 -53.73
CA VAL A 181 -34.48 25.87 -54.74
C VAL A 181 -34.81 27.33 -54.39
N GLU A 182 -35.08 27.63 -53.12
CA GLU A 182 -35.30 29.00 -52.66
C GLU A 182 -34.05 29.86 -52.86
N HIS A 183 -32.88 29.33 -52.52
CA HIS A 183 -31.60 30.01 -52.73
C HIS A 183 -31.24 30.20 -54.21
N GLU A 184 -31.54 29.23 -55.10
CA GLU A 184 -31.37 29.40 -56.55
C GLU A 184 -32.33 30.47 -57.12
N ILE A 185 -33.56 30.54 -56.59
CA ILE A 185 -34.52 31.59 -56.96
C ILE A 185 -34.01 32.97 -56.53
N GLU A 186 -33.56 33.14 -55.28
CA GLU A 186 -33.03 34.41 -54.79
C GLU A 186 -31.74 34.87 -55.50
N THR A 187 -30.80 33.95 -55.74
CA THR A 187 -29.48 34.29 -56.29
C THR A 187 -29.45 34.41 -57.81
N SER A 188 -30.28 33.64 -58.52
CA SER A 188 -30.19 33.52 -59.98
C SER A 188 -31.46 33.98 -60.70
N PHE A 189 -32.65 33.58 -60.25
CA PHE A 189 -33.90 33.97 -60.91
C PHE A 189 -34.29 35.42 -60.64
N MET A 190 -34.21 35.88 -59.39
CA MET A 190 -34.63 37.23 -59.01
C MET A 190 -33.78 38.33 -59.68
N PRO A 191 -32.43 38.26 -59.73
CA PRO A 191 -31.63 39.23 -60.46
C PRO A 191 -31.90 39.21 -61.98
N TRP A 192 -32.12 38.02 -62.56
CA TRP A 192 -32.49 37.87 -63.97
C TRP A 192 -33.86 38.50 -64.28
N LEU A 193 -34.85 38.32 -63.39
CA LEU A 193 -36.17 38.91 -63.53
C LEU A 193 -36.12 40.44 -63.38
N VAL A 194 -35.30 40.96 -62.47
CA VAL A 194 -35.05 42.40 -62.32
C VAL A 194 -34.36 42.98 -63.57
N ASP A 195 -33.35 42.31 -64.14
CA ASP A 195 -32.74 42.73 -65.42
C ASP A 195 -33.75 42.72 -66.58
N LYS A 196 -34.58 41.67 -66.71
CA LYS A 196 -35.56 41.58 -67.80
C LYS A 196 -36.71 42.57 -67.67
N THR A 197 -37.17 42.86 -66.46
CA THR A 197 -38.16 43.93 -66.24
C THR A 197 -37.55 45.31 -66.44
N LEU A 198 -36.33 45.57 -65.94
CA LEU A 198 -35.60 46.83 -66.15
C LEU A 198 -35.31 47.10 -67.62
N THR A 199 -34.84 46.11 -68.39
CA THR A 199 -34.58 46.26 -69.83
C THR A 199 -35.88 46.49 -70.62
N HIS A 200 -37.00 45.86 -70.25
CA HIS A 200 -38.29 46.14 -70.88
C HIS A 200 -38.84 47.53 -70.53
N VAL A 201 -38.74 47.97 -69.27
CA VAL A 201 -39.10 49.34 -68.85
C VAL A 201 -38.23 50.36 -69.58
N ASN A 202 -36.93 50.13 -69.72
CA ASN A 202 -36.03 50.99 -70.49
C ASN A 202 -36.43 51.06 -71.96
N GLN A 203 -36.84 49.94 -72.59
CA GLN A 203 -37.37 49.95 -73.96
C GLN A 203 -38.65 50.81 -74.08
N LEU A 204 -39.56 50.73 -73.10
CA LEU A 204 -40.78 51.56 -73.08
C LEU A 204 -40.48 53.04 -72.85
N VAL A 205 -39.53 53.38 -71.98
CA VAL A 205 -39.07 54.76 -71.76
C VAL A 205 -38.37 55.34 -72.99
N LEU A 206 -37.51 54.55 -73.66
CA LEU A 206 -36.79 54.96 -74.87
C LEU A 206 -37.78 55.13 -76.03
N GLY A 207 -38.71 54.17 -76.21
CA GLY A 207 -39.80 54.27 -77.19
C GLY A 207 -40.71 55.48 -76.96
N ARG A 208 -41.04 55.79 -75.70
CA ARG A 208 -41.76 57.03 -75.33
C ARG A 208 -40.95 58.28 -75.64
N THR A 209 -39.64 58.28 -75.35
CA THR A 209 -38.75 59.41 -75.65
C THR A 209 -38.67 59.68 -77.15
N ILE A 210 -38.61 58.63 -77.99
CA ILE A 210 -38.65 58.73 -79.46
C ILE A 210 -40.03 59.22 -79.93
N LEU A 211 -41.13 58.76 -79.31
CA LEU A 211 -42.46 59.25 -79.65
C LEU A 211 -42.62 60.74 -79.30
N ASP A 212 -42.15 61.15 -78.13
CA ASP A 212 -42.16 62.55 -77.67
C ASP A 212 -41.24 63.45 -78.53
N SER A 213 -40.16 62.92 -79.11
CA SER A 213 -39.36 63.66 -80.11
C SER A 213 -40.03 63.72 -81.48
N ILE A 214 -40.64 62.65 -81.98
CA ILE A 214 -41.40 62.66 -83.25
C ILE A 214 -42.60 63.62 -83.16
N ILE A 215 -43.31 63.64 -82.03
CA ILE A 215 -44.39 64.59 -81.77
C ILE A 215 -43.85 66.03 -81.80
N ARG A 216 -42.68 66.29 -81.20
CA ARG A 216 -42.02 67.60 -81.22
C ARG A 216 -41.63 68.01 -82.65
N ASP A 217 -41.05 67.11 -83.44
CA ASP A 217 -40.65 67.39 -84.81
C ASP A 217 -41.85 67.66 -85.73
N VAL A 218 -42.96 66.91 -85.57
CA VAL A 218 -44.21 67.16 -86.29
C VAL A 218 -44.86 68.48 -85.87
N VAL A 219 -44.83 68.83 -84.58
CA VAL A 219 -45.31 70.13 -84.09
C VAL A 219 -44.47 71.27 -84.65
N ASN A 220 -43.14 71.14 -84.67
CA ASN A 220 -42.23 72.12 -85.27
C ASN A 220 -42.50 72.28 -86.78
N GLN A 221 -42.58 71.19 -87.54
CA GLN A 221 -42.92 71.24 -88.97
C GLN A 221 -44.27 71.90 -89.22
N ARG A 222 -45.27 71.69 -88.35
CA ARG A 222 -46.55 72.39 -88.42
C ARG A 222 -46.43 73.88 -88.12
N ILE A 223 -45.61 74.29 -87.16
CA ILE A 223 -45.31 75.70 -86.90
C ILE A 223 -44.64 76.32 -88.14
N ASP A 224 -43.58 75.71 -88.68
CA ASP A 224 -42.92 76.17 -89.91
C ASP A 224 -43.90 76.30 -91.09
N ASP A 225 -44.80 75.33 -91.26
CA ASP A 225 -45.83 75.36 -92.32
C ASP A 225 -46.90 76.41 -92.07
N TYR A 226 -47.28 76.69 -90.82
CA TYR A 226 -48.16 77.80 -90.47
C TYR A 226 -47.47 79.16 -90.63
N GLU A 227 -46.15 79.27 -90.42
CA GLU A 227 -45.38 80.49 -90.73
C GLU A 227 -45.29 80.73 -92.23
N LYS A 228 -44.96 79.70 -93.03
CA LYS A 228 -45.02 79.76 -94.51
C LYS A 228 -46.43 80.11 -95.02
N LEU A 229 -47.47 79.57 -94.38
CA LEU A 229 -48.86 79.89 -94.70
C LEU A 229 -49.22 81.32 -94.28
N ALA A 230 -48.69 81.82 -93.16
CA ALA A 230 -48.87 83.21 -92.72
C ALA A 230 -48.16 84.20 -93.65
N ASP A 231 -46.96 83.89 -94.14
CA ASP A 231 -46.23 84.75 -95.08
C ASP A 231 -46.83 84.72 -96.50
N THR A 232 -47.33 83.57 -96.96
CA THR A 232 -48.11 83.52 -98.22
C THR A 232 -49.48 84.19 -98.07
N LEU A 233 -50.15 84.07 -96.92
CA LEU A 233 -51.37 84.85 -96.64
C LEU A 233 -51.08 86.35 -96.53
N ARG A 234 -49.94 86.78 -95.97
CA ARG A 234 -49.51 88.20 -96.01
C ARG A 234 -49.35 88.70 -97.44
N GLN A 235 -48.66 87.94 -98.31
CA GLN A 235 -48.52 88.29 -99.73
C GLN A 235 -49.86 88.32 -100.48
N VAL A 236 -50.86 87.54 -100.07
CA VAL A 236 -52.22 87.59 -100.63
C VAL A 236 -53.04 88.76 -100.07
N ILE A 237 -52.90 89.08 -98.78
CA ILE A 237 -53.62 90.17 -98.10
C ILE A 237 -53.10 91.55 -98.55
N GLU A 238 -51.80 91.71 -98.80
CA GLU A 238 -51.25 92.92 -99.44
C GLU A 238 -51.77 93.13 -100.88
N GLY A 239 -52.34 92.09 -101.51
CA GLY A 239 -52.96 92.15 -102.82
C GLY A 239 -54.46 92.50 -102.83
N ALA A 240 -55.15 92.55 -101.68
CA ALA A 240 -56.61 92.68 -101.64
C ALA A 240 -57.17 93.39 -100.39
N VAL A 241 -57.37 94.71 -100.51
CA VAL A 241 -58.45 95.55 -99.90
C VAL A 241 -58.75 95.26 -98.41
N ASP A 242 -58.25 96.06 -97.47
CA ASP A 242 -58.80 97.37 -97.03
C ASP A 242 -60.24 97.28 -96.43
N MET A 243 -60.54 98.13 -95.42
CA MET A 243 -61.77 98.21 -94.61
C MET A 243 -62.06 97.03 -93.64
N GLY A 244 -62.47 97.34 -92.39
CA GLY A 244 -63.11 96.34 -91.48
C GLY A 244 -62.85 96.47 -89.96
N THR A 245 -63.48 97.42 -89.29
CA THR A 245 -63.30 97.71 -87.84
C THR A 245 -64.07 96.82 -86.85
N SER A 246 -63.62 96.84 -85.58
CA SER A 246 -64.39 96.74 -84.30
C SER A 246 -64.81 95.34 -83.77
N THR A 247 -64.27 94.89 -82.62
CA THR A 247 -64.72 94.99 -81.18
C THR A 247 -65.81 94.02 -80.70
N GLY A 248 -65.58 93.33 -79.57
CA GLY A 248 -66.60 92.61 -78.78
C GLY A 248 -66.03 91.83 -77.57
N ASP A 249 -66.61 92.00 -76.38
CA ASP A 249 -66.20 91.36 -75.11
C ASP A 249 -66.88 89.99 -74.87
N VAL A 250 -66.41 89.22 -73.87
CA VAL A 250 -67.16 88.84 -72.63
C VAL A 250 -66.53 87.67 -71.82
N ALA A 251 -66.06 88.02 -70.61
CA ALA A 251 -66.13 87.35 -69.29
C ALA A 251 -65.92 85.82 -69.02
N GLN A 252 -64.91 85.55 -68.15
CA GLN A 252 -64.98 84.90 -66.81
C GLN A 252 -65.31 83.39 -66.58
N GLY A 253 -64.59 82.80 -65.59
CA GLY A 253 -64.93 81.57 -64.84
C GLY A 253 -63.75 80.58 -64.69
N SER A 254 -62.90 80.63 -63.64
CA SER A 254 -63.05 80.06 -62.26
C SER A 254 -63.17 78.52 -62.20
N GLY A 255 -62.38 77.74 -61.44
CA GLY A 255 -61.29 78.01 -60.46
C GLY A 255 -60.26 76.85 -60.42
N GLN A 256 -59.12 76.91 -59.71
CA GLN A 256 -58.94 76.68 -58.25
C GLN A 256 -59.43 75.29 -57.77
N ASN A 257 -58.75 74.51 -56.91
CA ASN A 257 -57.42 74.58 -56.25
C ASN A 257 -56.98 73.10 -55.89
N THR A 258 -55.94 72.71 -55.14
CA THR A 258 -55.11 73.34 -54.08
C THR A 258 -53.73 72.65 -53.94
N ASP A 259 -52.90 73.22 -53.05
CA ASP A 259 -51.59 72.87 -52.47
C ASP A 259 -51.37 71.46 -51.83
N ARG A 260 -50.16 70.94 -51.53
CA ARG A 260 -48.95 71.48 -50.80
C ARG A 260 -49.22 71.71 -49.29
N PRO A 261 -48.23 71.94 -48.38
CA PRO A 261 -46.75 71.84 -48.43
C PRO A 261 -46.21 71.02 -47.20
N GLU A 262 -44.99 71.04 -46.61
CA GLU A 262 -43.59 71.45 -46.91
C GLU A 262 -42.61 70.74 -45.89
N SER A 263 -41.28 70.87 -46.05
CA SER A 263 -40.26 71.06 -44.97
C SER A 263 -39.86 69.91 -44.01
N ALA A 264 -38.69 69.87 -43.31
CA ALA A 264 -37.28 70.22 -43.61
C ALA A 264 -36.34 69.80 -42.44
N HIS A 265 -35.00 69.75 -42.68
CA HIS A 265 -33.86 69.80 -41.72
C HIS A 265 -33.70 68.75 -40.58
N GLY A 266 -32.44 68.51 -40.17
CA GLY A 266 -32.10 67.92 -38.86
C GLY A 266 -30.80 67.08 -38.84
N GLU A 267 -29.82 67.47 -38.00
CA GLU A 267 -28.61 66.69 -37.66
C GLU A 267 -28.70 66.23 -36.18
N HIS A 268 -28.06 65.11 -35.77
CA HIS A 268 -26.94 65.09 -34.78
C HIS A 268 -26.44 63.68 -34.37
N HIS A 269 -25.28 63.63 -33.70
CA HIS A 269 -24.72 62.48 -32.96
C HIS A 269 -25.31 62.30 -31.54
N GLY A 270 -25.23 61.09 -30.97
CA GLY A 270 -25.40 60.83 -29.53
C GLY A 270 -25.05 59.40 -29.08
N HIS A 271 -24.34 59.26 -27.95
CA HIS A 271 -24.05 57.98 -27.27
C HIS A 271 -25.14 57.62 -26.24
N SER A 272 -25.27 56.33 -25.90
CA SER A 272 -25.28 55.88 -24.49
C SER A 272 -24.95 54.39 -24.37
N GLU A 273 -24.31 54.02 -23.27
CA GLU A 273 -24.16 52.64 -22.78
C GLU A 273 -25.40 52.25 -21.95
N HIS A 274 -25.54 50.96 -21.62
CA HIS A 274 -26.06 50.55 -20.31
C HIS A 274 -25.56 49.16 -19.87
N HIS A 275 -25.42 48.96 -18.57
CA HIS A 275 -24.78 47.81 -17.92
C HIS A 275 -25.68 47.24 -16.80
N THR A 276 -25.69 45.92 -16.62
CA THR A 276 -26.12 45.11 -15.44
C THR A 276 -25.71 43.65 -15.72
N ASN A 277 -24.98 42.92 -14.87
CA ASN A 277 -25.31 42.36 -13.53
C ASN A 277 -26.30 41.17 -13.63
N GLU A 278 -26.16 40.04 -12.90
CA GLU A 278 -25.19 39.66 -11.84
C GLU A 278 -25.15 38.12 -11.60
N GLU A 279 -24.25 37.68 -10.68
CA GLU A 279 -24.28 36.41 -9.91
C GLU A 279 -24.04 35.04 -10.60
N GLY A 280 -23.45 34.11 -9.82
CA GLY A 280 -23.12 32.71 -10.21
C GLY A 280 -21.94 32.15 -9.41
N GLU A 281 -22.20 31.31 -8.41
CA GLU A 281 -21.22 30.95 -7.36
C GLU A 281 -20.30 29.75 -7.62
N ASN A 282 -19.27 29.66 -6.77
CA ASN A 282 -18.28 28.61 -6.60
C ASN A 282 -18.78 27.16 -6.73
N HIS A 283 -17.91 26.27 -7.21
CA HIS A 283 -17.68 25.03 -6.47
C HIS A 283 -16.22 24.56 -6.54
N THR A 284 -15.66 24.17 -5.40
CA THR A 284 -14.36 23.50 -5.31
C THR A 284 -14.50 22.03 -5.66
N GLY A 285 -13.59 21.51 -6.49
CA GLY A 285 -13.42 20.08 -6.75
C GLY A 285 -12.18 19.56 -6.04
N ALA A 286 -12.36 18.67 -5.06
CA ALA A 286 -11.24 18.05 -4.35
C ALA A 286 -10.65 16.90 -5.19
N LEU A 287 -9.31 16.84 -5.27
CA LEU A 287 -8.61 15.66 -5.78
C LEU A 287 -8.49 14.65 -4.64
N LEU A 288 -9.22 13.53 -4.76
CA LEU A 288 -8.99 12.34 -3.94
C LEU A 288 -7.90 11.50 -4.63
N ASN A 289 -6.73 11.42 -3.99
CA ASN A 289 -5.75 10.38 -4.28
C ASN A 289 -6.05 9.21 -3.34
N ASP A 290 -6.70 8.16 -3.85
CA ASP A 290 -6.81 6.90 -3.11
C ASP A 290 -5.49 6.12 -3.26
N GLU A 291 -4.78 5.94 -2.15
CA GLU A 291 -3.51 5.20 -2.10
C GLU A 291 -3.79 3.69 -2.15
N ALA A 292 -3.52 3.06 -3.31
CA ALA A 292 -3.55 1.62 -3.44
C ALA A 292 -2.33 0.98 -2.76
N ILE A 293 -2.49 0.58 -1.50
CA ILE A 293 -1.50 -0.22 -0.77
C ILE A 293 -1.51 -1.65 -1.33
N ASP A 294 -0.40 -2.07 -1.95
CA ASP A 294 -0.26 -3.40 -2.56
C ASP A 294 0.31 -4.38 -1.52
N GLU A 295 -0.56 -5.06 -0.76
CA GLU A 295 -0.17 -6.08 0.22
C GLU A 295 0.35 -7.36 -0.50
N ARG A 296 1.63 -7.36 -0.90
CA ARG A 296 2.25 -8.41 -1.73
C ARG A 296 3.63 -8.92 -1.30
N ASP A 297 4.01 -8.77 -0.04
CA ASP A 297 5.38 -9.13 0.42
C ASP A 297 5.48 -10.10 1.62
N GLU A 298 4.41 -10.80 2.02
CA GLU A 298 4.51 -11.85 3.06
C GLU A 298 4.74 -13.28 2.51
N ASP A 299 4.26 -13.62 1.30
CA ASP A 299 4.38 -14.98 0.74
C ASP A 299 5.81 -15.34 0.26
N GLN A 300 6.74 -14.39 0.19
CA GLN A 300 8.11 -14.63 -0.32
C GLN A 300 9.10 -15.11 0.76
N LEU A 301 8.82 -14.94 2.04
CA LEU A 301 9.77 -15.25 3.12
C LEU A 301 9.86 -16.74 3.50
N ASN A 302 8.83 -17.53 3.18
CA ASN A 302 8.76 -18.96 3.54
C ASN A 302 9.38 -19.90 2.49
N ALA A 303 10.17 -19.37 1.53
CA ALA A 303 10.72 -20.13 0.40
C ALA A 303 12.22 -20.42 0.48
N GLU A 304 12.97 -19.83 1.43
CA GLU A 304 14.43 -19.97 1.51
C GLU A 304 14.94 -20.92 2.62
N GLU A 305 14.13 -21.30 3.61
CA GLU A 305 14.59 -22.21 4.70
C GLU A 305 14.69 -23.69 4.28
N ASP A 306 13.91 -24.15 3.30
CA ASP A 306 13.83 -25.58 2.89
C ASP A 306 14.99 -26.02 1.96
N ALA A 307 16.02 -25.18 1.79
CA ALA A 307 17.19 -25.45 0.95
C ALA A 307 18.48 -25.80 1.74
N GLY A 308 18.42 -25.80 3.08
CA GLY A 308 19.58 -25.94 3.98
C GLY A 308 19.82 -27.36 4.54
N GLY A 309 19.46 -28.42 3.82
CA GLY A 309 19.20 -29.75 4.41
C GLY A 309 20.16 -30.93 4.12
N GLU A 310 21.19 -30.82 3.27
CA GLU A 310 22.08 -31.97 2.93
C GLU A 310 23.59 -31.63 2.94
N GLN A 311 24.27 -31.95 4.06
CA GLN A 311 25.70 -32.36 4.10
C GLN A 311 26.10 -32.97 5.45
#